data_AF-A0A438CR77-F1
#
_entry.id   AF-A0A438CR77-F1
#
_cell.length_a   1.000
_cell.length_b   1.000
_cell.length_c   1.000
_cell.angle_alpha   90.00
_cell.angle_beta   90.00
_cell.angle_gamma   90.00
#
_symmetry.space_group_name_H-M   'P 1'
#
loop_
_entity.id
_entity.type
_entity.pdbx_description
1 polymer ?
#
loop_
_entity_poly.entity_id
_entity_poly.type
_entity_poly.pdbx_seq_one_letter_code
_entity_poly.pdbx_strand_id
1 'polypeptide(L)'
;MLRACVLDFGGNWVDYLPLAEFAYNNSYQFSIGMAPYETFYGRPCRSPLCWIEVGERHLLGLEIVQETIEKIQLIKENLKIAQDRQKSYADQRRRPLEFEEGDWMFVKVSPRRGIF
;
A
#
# COMPACT_ATOMS: atom_id res chain seq x y z
N MET A 1 0.66 -0.43 5.43
CA MET A 1 0.15 -1.48 4.52
C MET A 1 0.38 -2.85 5.14
N LEU A 2 1.56 -3.47 5.04
CA LEU A 2 1.77 -4.85 5.55
C LEU A 2 1.49 -5.02 7.06
N ARG A 3 1.87 -4.04 7.89
CA ARG A 3 1.50 -4.03 9.32
C ARG A 3 -0.02 -3.99 9.56
N ALA A 4 -0.78 -3.28 8.72
CA ALA A 4 -2.23 -3.22 8.86
C ALA A 4 -2.84 -4.57 8.49
N CYS A 5 -2.39 -5.19 7.40
CA CYS A 5 -2.81 -6.53 6.99
C CYS A 5 -2.59 -7.58 8.08
N VAL A 6 -1.43 -7.54 8.76
CA VAL A 6 -1.13 -8.48 9.86
C VAL A 6 -2.02 -8.24 11.09
N LEU A 7 -2.38 -6.99 11.37
CA LEU A 7 -3.30 -6.65 12.46
C LEU A 7 -4.74 -7.09 12.15
N ASP A 8 -5.19 -6.88 10.91
CA ASP A 8 -6.55 -7.21 10.48
C ASP A 8 -6.76 -8.73 10.30
N PHE A 9 -5.77 -9.43 9.75
CA PHE A 9 -5.87 -10.86 9.46
C PHE A 9 -5.39 -11.75 10.61
N GLY A 10 -4.57 -11.22 11.53
CA GLY A 10 -3.90 -12.01 12.56
C GLY A 10 -2.88 -13.01 12.00
N GLY A 11 -1.95 -13.49 12.83
CA GLY A 11 -0.94 -14.47 12.40
C GLY A 11 0.42 -13.86 12.01
N ASN A 12 1.23 -14.60 11.26
CA ASN A 12 2.59 -14.19 10.91
C ASN A 12 2.61 -13.36 9.62
N TRP A 13 3.39 -12.29 9.61
CA TRP A 13 3.57 -11.43 8.45
C TRP A 13 4.10 -12.16 7.22
N VAL A 14 4.85 -13.24 7.42
CA VAL A 14 5.38 -14.09 6.33
C VAL A 14 4.26 -14.72 5.52
N ASP A 15 3.15 -15.11 6.16
CA ASP A 15 2.03 -15.79 5.51
C ASP A 15 1.26 -14.84 4.57
N TYR A 16 1.25 -13.55 4.88
CA TYR A 16 0.53 -12.53 4.11
C TYR A 16 1.41 -11.71 3.17
N LEU A 17 2.73 -11.84 3.28
CA LEU A 17 3.67 -11.14 2.40
C LEU A 17 3.36 -11.38 0.91
N PRO A 18 3.08 -12.62 0.44
CA PRO A 18 2.76 -12.86 -0.97
C PRO A 18 1.48 -12.13 -1.42
N LEU A 19 0.46 -12.06 -0.57
CA LEU A 19 -0.79 -11.35 -0.88
C LEU A 19 -0.59 -9.84 -0.92
N ALA A 20 0.20 -9.30 0.01
CA ALA A 20 0.54 -7.89 0.05
C ALA A 20 1.36 -7.46 -1.17
N GLU A 21 2.35 -8.27 -1.56
CA GLU A 21 3.14 -8.06 -2.77
C GLU A 21 2.28 -8.15 -4.04
N PHE A 22 1.42 -9.17 -4.12
CA PHE A 22 0.50 -9.32 -5.25
C PHE A 22 -0.44 -8.12 -5.38
N ALA A 23 -1.04 -7.67 -4.27
CA ALA A 23 -1.92 -6.51 -4.27
C ALA A 23 -1.17 -5.24 -4.67
N TYR A 24 0.04 -5.01 -4.17
CA TYR A 24 0.87 -3.86 -4.51
C TYR A 24 1.22 -3.83 -6.01
N ASN A 25 1.74 -4.94 -6.54
CA ASN A 25 2.20 -5.03 -7.93
C ASN A 25 1.07 -4.91 -8.96
N ASN A 26 -0.16 -5.27 -8.57
CA ASN A 26 -1.34 -5.25 -9.43
C ASN A 26 -2.30 -4.08 -9.11
N SER A 27 -1.88 -3.12 -8.29
CA SER A 27 -2.63 -1.90 -8.03
C SER A 27 -2.11 -0.76 -8.89
N TYR A 28 -3.03 0.11 -9.28
CA TYR A 28 -2.69 1.31 -10.05
C TYR A 28 -1.77 2.22 -9.25
N GLN A 29 -0.66 2.64 -9.87
CA GLN A 29 0.28 3.58 -9.27
C GLN A 29 0.26 4.91 -10.03
N PHE A 30 -0.20 5.98 -9.37
CA PHE A 30 -0.40 7.29 -10.01
C PHE A 30 0.88 7.86 -10.65
N SER A 31 2.05 7.66 -10.04
CA SER A 31 3.32 8.15 -10.58
C SER A 31 3.77 7.45 -11.87
N ILE A 32 3.32 6.21 -12.09
CA ILE A 32 3.68 5.40 -13.27
C ILE A 32 2.55 5.43 -14.31
N GLY A 33 1.31 5.72 -13.87
CA GLY A 33 0.14 5.76 -14.74
C GLY A 33 -0.46 4.39 -15.05
N MET A 34 0.05 3.32 -14.45
CA MET A 34 -0.37 1.92 -14.61
C MET A 34 0.05 1.09 -13.39
N ALA A 35 -0.26 -0.21 -13.37
CA ALA A 35 0.24 -1.09 -12.31
C ALA A 35 1.73 -1.44 -12.53
N PRO A 36 2.55 -1.60 -11.46
CA PRO A 36 3.94 -2.04 -11.60
C PRO A 36 4.08 -3.32 -12.45
N TYR A 37 3.18 -4.29 -12.26
CA TYR A 37 3.15 -5.51 -13.08
C TYR A 37 3.00 -5.21 -14.58
N GLU A 38 2.09 -4.30 -14.94
CA GLU A 38 1.88 -3.91 -16.34
C GLU A 38 3.11 -3.23 -16.92
N THR A 39 3.84 -2.46 -16.10
CA THR A 39 5.09 -1.81 -16.53
C THR A 39 6.17 -2.83 -16.86
N PHE A 40 6.32 -3.89 -16.05
CA PHE A 40 7.34 -4.92 -16.26
C PHE A 40 7.00 -5.88 -17.39
N TYR A 41 5.72 -6.24 -17.54
CA TYR A 41 5.30 -7.31 -18.44
C TYR A 41 4.56 -6.81 -19.70
N GLY A 42 4.26 -5.52 -19.79
CA GLY A 42 3.53 -4.92 -20.92
C GLY A 42 2.06 -5.37 -21.05
N ARG A 43 1.51 -6.04 -20.03
CA ARG A 43 0.15 -6.57 -20.04
C ARG A 43 -0.43 -6.65 -18.62
N PRO A 44 -1.77 -6.61 -18.46
CA PRO A 44 -2.40 -6.85 -17.17
C PRO A 44 -2.17 -8.28 -16.67
N CYS A 45 -2.15 -8.44 -15.35
CA CYS A 45 -1.99 -9.74 -14.72
C CYS A 45 -3.15 -10.66 -15.04
N ARG A 46 -2.82 -11.90 -15.42
CA ARG A 46 -3.79 -12.96 -15.74
C ARG A 46 -3.73 -14.00 -14.63
N SER A 47 -4.39 -13.70 -13.52
CA SER A 47 -4.57 -14.59 -12.37
C SER A 47 -6.06 -14.80 -12.11
N PRO A 48 -6.52 -15.99 -11.66
CA PRO A 48 -7.90 -16.19 -11.22
C PRO A 48 -8.40 -15.12 -10.24
N LEU A 49 -7.49 -14.52 -9.47
CA LEU A 49 -7.74 -13.43 -8.52
C LEU A 49 -7.97 -12.05 -9.18
N CYS A 50 -7.53 -11.87 -10.43
CA CYS A 50 -7.73 -10.67 -11.24
C CYS A 50 -8.90 -10.79 -12.23
N TRP A 51 -9.52 -11.98 -12.34
CA TRP A 51 -10.63 -12.22 -13.26
C TRP A 51 -11.93 -11.83 -12.57
N ILE A 52 -12.36 -10.59 -12.81
CA ILE A 52 -13.54 -10.00 -12.17
C ILE A 52 -14.84 -10.59 -12.75
N GLU A 53 -14.85 -11.21 -13.95
CA GLU A 53 -16.12 -11.49 -14.66
C GLU A 53 -16.27 -12.81 -15.45
N VAL A 54 -15.35 -13.79 -15.39
CA VAL A 54 -15.55 -15.04 -16.16
C VAL A 54 -16.17 -16.13 -15.30
N GLY A 55 -17.36 -16.56 -15.74
CA GLY A 55 -18.28 -17.45 -15.04
C GLY A 55 -17.81 -18.89 -14.81
N GLU A 56 -18.66 -19.57 -14.03
CA GLU A 56 -18.61 -20.96 -13.55
C GLU A 56 -17.30 -21.37 -12.86
N ARG A 57 -17.25 -21.12 -11.54
CA ARG A 57 -16.20 -21.64 -10.67
C ARG A 57 -16.73 -22.88 -9.92
N HIS A 58 -15.99 -23.98 -9.99
CA HIS A 58 -16.28 -25.23 -9.26
C HIS A 58 -16.32 -24.99 -7.73
N LEU A 59 -17.37 -25.52 -7.06
CA LEU A 59 -17.84 -25.14 -5.72
C LEU A 59 -16.83 -25.25 -4.54
N LEU A 60 -15.78 -26.05 -4.62
CA LEU A 60 -14.85 -26.30 -3.48
C LEU A 60 -13.60 -25.41 -3.48
N GLY A 61 -13.16 -24.90 -4.64
CA GLY A 61 -12.02 -23.97 -4.73
C GLY A 61 -12.42 -22.51 -4.56
N LEU A 62 -13.73 -22.22 -4.58
CA LEU A 62 -14.31 -20.89 -4.53
C LEU A 62 -14.13 -20.19 -3.19
N GLU A 63 -14.26 -20.92 -2.08
CA GLU A 63 -14.26 -20.31 -0.74
C GLU A 63 -12.89 -19.72 -0.41
N ILE A 64 -11.81 -20.49 -0.64
CA ILE A 64 -10.44 -20.01 -0.48
C ILE A 64 -10.17 -18.86 -1.44
N VAL A 65 -10.58 -18.97 -2.71
CA VAL A 65 -10.41 -17.89 -3.70
C VAL A 65 -11.16 -16.63 -3.28
N GLN A 66 -12.37 -16.76 -2.75
CA GLN A 66 -13.21 -15.67 -2.29
C GLN A 66 -12.59 -14.98 -1.08
N GLU A 67 -12.18 -15.74 -0.07
CA GLU A 67 -11.45 -15.22 1.10
C GLU A 67 -10.18 -14.48 0.65
N THR A 68 -9.47 -15.02 -0.33
CA THR A 68 -8.26 -14.40 -0.88
C THR A 68 -8.59 -13.09 -1.61
N ILE A 69 -9.68 -13.03 -2.37
CA ILE A 69 -10.15 -11.83 -3.06
C ILE A 69 -10.50 -10.73 -2.05
N GLU A 70 -11.24 -11.08 -0.99
CA GLU A 70 -11.62 -10.14 0.07
C GLU A 70 -10.38 -9.57 0.78
N LYS A 71 -9.42 -10.43 1.13
CA LYS A 71 -8.14 -9.98 1.69
C LYS A 71 -7.40 -9.05 0.74
N ILE A 72 -7.35 -9.36 -0.55
CA ILE A 72 -6.72 -8.51 -1.56
C ILE A 72 -7.43 -7.15 -1.67
N GLN A 73 -8.76 -7.12 -1.65
CA GLN A 73 -9.53 -5.87 -1.67
C GLN A 73 -9.18 -4.99 -0.47
N LEU A 74 -9.16 -5.55 0.74
CA LEU A 74 -8.76 -4.82 1.95
C LEU A 74 -7.33 -4.28 1.84
N ILE A 75 -6.39 -5.07 1.30
CA ILE A 75 -5.00 -4.62 1.10
C ILE A 75 -4.96 -3.43 0.14
N LYS A 76 -5.74 -3.46 -0.95
CA LYS A 76 -5.80 -2.36 -1.93
C LYS A 76 -6.36 -1.08 -1.32
N GLU A 77 -7.39 -1.18 -0.49
CA GLU A 77 -7.95 -0.04 0.24
C GLU A 77 -6.93 0.56 1.22
N ASN A 78 -6.29 -0.30 2.02
CA ASN A 78 -5.23 0.11 2.94
C ASN A 78 -4.04 0.76 2.22
N LEU A 79 -3.71 0.29 1.01
CA LEU A 79 -2.67 0.86 0.16
C LEU A 79 -3.07 2.25 -0.34
N LYS A 80 -4.31 2.44 -0.79
CA LYS A 80 -4.84 3.74 -1.21
C LYS A 80 -4.84 4.76 -0.08
N ILE A 81 -5.31 4.38 1.11
CA ILE A 81 -5.28 5.23 2.31
C ILE A 81 -3.84 5.66 2.64
N ALA A 82 -2.88 4.74 2.54
CA ALA A 82 -1.47 5.07 2.78
C ALA A 82 -0.91 6.04 1.74
N GLN A 83 -1.24 5.87 0.46
CA GLN A 83 -0.84 6.78 -0.62
C GLN A 83 -1.45 8.18 -0.43
N ASP A 84 -2.75 8.26 -0.12
CA ASP A 84 -3.45 9.53 0.11
C ASP A 84 -2.85 10.27 1.32
N ARG A 85 -2.52 9.55 2.39
CA ARG A 85 -1.84 10.12 3.57
C ARG A 85 -0.45 10.65 3.22
N GLN A 86 0.34 9.90 2.47
CA GLN A 86 1.66 10.35 2.02
C GLN A 86 1.57 11.60 1.15
N LYS A 87 0.61 11.63 0.22
CA LYS A 87 0.35 12.78 -0.64
C LYS A 87 -0.05 14.00 0.17
N SER A 88 -0.99 13.87 1.12
CA SER A 88 -1.41 14.95 2.00
C SER A 88 -0.24 15.55 2.79
N TYR A 89 0.61 14.70 3.39
CA TYR A 89 1.78 15.17 4.13
C TYR A 89 2.81 15.86 3.25
N ALA A 90 3.07 15.32 2.06
CA ALA A 90 4.01 15.93 1.12
C ALA A 90 3.49 17.29 0.61
N ASP A 91 2.22 17.35 0.19
CA ASP A 91 1.63 18.54 -0.41
C ASP A 91 1.49 19.68 0.61
N GLN A 92 1.13 19.37 1.87
CA GLN A 92 1.08 20.37 2.95
C GLN A 92 2.45 21.02 3.24
N ARG A 93 3.55 20.29 3.04
CA ARG A 93 4.92 20.73 3.35
C ARG A 93 5.71 21.22 2.13
N ARG A 94 5.09 21.31 0.94
CA ARG A 94 5.72 21.83 -0.28
C ARG A 94 5.81 23.35 -0.32
N ARG A 95 5.02 24.06 0.47
CA ARG A 95 5.17 25.52 0.68
C ARG A 95 6.11 25.76 1.86
N PRO A 96 6.93 26.83 1.83
CA PRO A 96 7.67 27.26 3.02
C PRO A 96 6.69 27.42 4.19
N LEU A 97 7.03 26.87 5.35
CA LEU A 97 6.28 27.21 6.56
C LEU A 97 6.65 28.64 6.96
N GLU A 98 5.64 29.48 7.07
CA GLU A 98 5.76 30.80 7.67
C GLU A 98 5.51 30.67 9.18
N PHE A 99 6.35 31.31 9.99
CA PHE A 99 6.25 31.31 11.44
C PHE A 99 6.18 32.76 11.91
N GLU A 100 5.42 33.02 12.96
CA GLU A 100 5.31 34.35 13.57
C GLU A 100 6.15 34.42 14.86
N GLU A 101 6.48 35.64 15.29
CA GLU A 101 7.15 35.84 16.57
C GLU A 101 6.26 35.32 17.72
N GLY A 102 6.77 34.35 18.49
CA GLY A 102 6.04 33.70 19.59
C GLY A 102 5.66 32.25 19.33
N ASP A 103 5.85 31.73 18.11
CA ASP A 103 5.59 30.33 17.80
C ASP A 103 6.62 29.37 18.43
N TRP A 104 6.13 28.27 18.99
CA TRP A 104 6.98 27.19 19.50
C TRP A 104 7.30 26.18 18.40
N MET A 105 8.58 26.03 18.06
CA MET A 105 9.05 25.12 17.01
C MET A 105 10.09 24.11 17.53
N PHE A 106 10.00 22.87 17.03
CA PHE A 106 10.98 21.83 17.32
C PHE A 106 12.19 21.95 16.39
N VAL A 107 13.37 22.20 16.97
CA VAL A 107 14.63 22.18 16.22
C VAL A 107 15.07 20.73 16.05
N LYS A 108 15.31 20.31 14.80
CA LYS A 108 15.91 19.01 14.51
C LYS A 108 17.40 19.06 14.86
N VAL A 109 17.74 18.66 16.08
CA VAL A 109 19.14 18.54 16.52
C VAL A 109 19.65 17.16 16.13
N SER A 110 20.73 17.10 15.35
CA SER A 110 21.52 15.86 15.23
C SER A 110 22.60 15.93 16.30
N PRO A 111 22.68 15.00 17.25
CA PRO A 111 23.75 14.99 18.23
C PRO A 111 25.07 14.80 17.48
N ARG A 112 25.86 15.85 17.33
CA ARG A 112 27.24 15.71 16.92
C ARG A 112 27.93 14.89 18.02
N ARG A 113 28.50 13.73 17.66
CA ARG A 113 29.41 13.01 18.55
C ARG A 113 30.49 14.00 19.01
N GLY A 114 30.72 14.05 20.31
CA GLY A 114 31.49 15.09 20.98
C GLY A 114 32.87 15.32 20.40
N ILE A 115 33.23 16.59 20.28
CA ILE A 115 34.61 17.05 20.29
C ILE A 115 34.69 18.00 21.47
N PHE A 116 34.96 17.45 22.65
CA PHE A 116 35.63 18.08 23.78
C PHE A 116 36.43 16.99 24.48
#